data_AF-A0A552X3M5-F1
#
_entry.id   AF-A0A552X3M5-F1
#
_cell.length_a   1.000
_cell.length_b   1.000
_cell.length_c   1.000
_cell.angle_alpha   90.00
_cell.angle_beta   90.00
_cell.angle_gamma   90.00
#
_symmetry.space_group_name_H-M   'P 1'
#
loop_
_entity.id
_entity.type
_entity.pdbx_description
1 polymer ?
#
loop_
_entity_poly.entity_id
_entity_poly.type
_entity_poly.pdbx_seq_one_letter_code
_entity_poly.pdbx_strand_id
1 'polypeptide(L)'
;MIKVRFFALLRERLGTHEISLPSQGIATVNDAISALAQHNSNWSQIFTDQEVIAAVNQQLVDKDQSLQSGDELALFPPVTGG
;
A
#
# COMPACT_ATOMS: atom_id res chain seq x y z
N MET A 1 -11.02 -6.63 -7.47
CA MET A 1 -10.54 -5.36 -6.86
C MET A 1 -9.74 -5.69 -5.62
N ILE A 2 -8.67 -4.96 -5.35
CA ILE A 2 -7.90 -5.03 -4.11
C ILE A 2 -8.20 -3.75 -3.33
N LYS A 3 -8.55 -3.89 -2.05
CA LYS A 3 -8.80 -2.74 -1.18
C LYS A 3 -7.49 -2.34 -0.52
N VAL A 4 -7.00 -1.13 -0.80
CA VAL A 4 -5.78 -0.61 -0.18
C VAL A 4 -6.15 0.42 0.88
N ARG A 5 -5.61 0.27 2.09
CA ARG A 5 -5.85 1.16 3.23
C ARG A 5 -4.55 1.78 3.71
N PHE A 6 -4.61 3.06 4.05
CA PHE A 6 -3.46 3.84 4.50
C PHE A 6 -3.65 4.29 5.95
N PHE A 7 -2.56 4.27 6.72
CA PHE A 7 -2.60 4.64 8.14
C PHE A 7 -1.51 5.67 8.49
N ALA A 8 -1.67 6.29 9.66
CA ALA A 8 -0.73 7.24 10.25
C ALA A 8 -0.25 8.32 9.26
N LEU A 9 1.05 8.63 9.26
CA LEU A 9 1.65 9.65 8.40
C LEU A 9 1.43 9.35 6.90
N LEU A 10 1.34 8.08 6.51
CA LEU A 10 1.10 7.71 5.12
C LEU A 10 -0.29 8.17 4.67
N ARG A 11 -1.33 7.97 5.50
CA ARG A 11 -2.68 8.50 5.24
C ARG A 11 -2.69 10.02 5.11
N GLU A 12 -1.99 10.71 5.99
CA GLU A 12 -1.93 12.18 6.01
C GLU A 12 -1.25 12.73 4.75
N ARG A 13 -0.12 12.14 4.35
CA ARG A 13 0.62 12.55 3.15
C ARG A 13 -0.13 12.23 1.86
N LEU A 14 -0.82 11.08 1.80
CA LEU A 14 -1.59 10.69 0.62
C LEU A 14 -2.94 11.42 0.52
N GLY A 15 -3.44 11.98 1.62
CA GLY A 15 -4.72 12.70 1.67
C GLY A 15 -5.95 11.81 1.56
N THR A 16 -5.79 10.48 1.64
CA THR A 16 -6.88 9.51 1.63
C THR A 16 -6.56 8.34 2.57
N HIS A 17 -7.61 7.73 3.11
CA HIS A 17 -7.52 6.57 4.00
C HIS A 17 -7.69 5.25 3.26
N GLU A 18 -8.25 5.26 2.05
CA GLU A 18 -8.38 4.07 1.22
C GLU A 18 -8.44 4.38 -0.28
N ILE A 19 -8.12 3.37 -1.09
CA ILE A 19 -8.33 3.34 -2.54
C ILE A 19 -8.61 1.90 -2.98
N SER A 20 -9.38 1.73 -4.05
CA SER A 20 -9.57 0.42 -4.68
C SER A 20 -8.74 0.32 -5.94
N LEU A 21 -7.90 -0.71 -6.02
CA LEU A 21 -7.11 -1.01 -7.22
C LEU A 21 -7.74 -2.15 -8.03
N PRO A 22 -7.66 -2.12 -9.37
CA PRO A 22 -7.97 -3.29 -10.17
C PRO A 22 -6.96 -4.41 -9.83
N SER A 23 -7.44 -5.62 -9.58
CA SER A 23 -6.58 -6.78 -9.34
C SER A 23 -5.86 -7.23 -10.62
N GLN A 24 -6.35 -6.82 -11.79
CA GLN A 24 -5.72 -7.15 -13.07
C GLN A 24 -4.35 -6.45 -13.17
N GLY A 25 -3.30 -7.22 -13.34
CA GLY A 25 -1.93 -6.70 -13.45
C GLY A 25 -1.24 -6.40 -12.11
N ILE A 26 -1.87 -6.75 -10.99
CA ILE A 26 -1.28 -6.67 -9.65
C ILE A 26 -1.18 -8.09 -9.10
N ALA A 27 0.02 -8.67 -9.13
CA ALA A 27 0.26 -10.02 -8.62
C ALA A 27 0.80 -10.02 -7.18
N THR A 28 1.52 -8.96 -6.80
CA THR A 28 2.19 -8.85 -5.51
C THR A 28 1.93 -7.51 -4.82
N VAL A 29 2.28 -7.41 -3.54
CA VAL A 29 2.29 -6.16 -2.79
C VAL A 29 3.18 -5.11 -3.47
N ASN A 30 4.32 -5.50 -4.01
CA ASN A 30 5.22 -4.58 -4.73
C ASN A 30 4.59 -4.01 -6.01
N ASP A 31 3.82 -4.83 -6.74
CA ASP A 31 3.05 -4.36 -7.89
C ASP A 31 1.99 -3.33 -7.47
N ALA A 32 1.31 -3.57 -6.34
CA ALA A 32 0.32 -2.64 -5.82
C ALA A 32 0.98 -1.31 -5.43
N ILE A 33 2.12 -1.32 -4.74
CA ILE A 33 2.88 -0.11 -4.39
C ILE A 33 3.31 0.64 -5.66
N SER A 34 3.81 -0.07 -6.67
CA SER A 34 4.20 0.52 -7.94
C SER A 34 3.02 1.18 -8.66
N ALA A 35 1.86 0.51 -8.67
CA ALA A 35 0.62 1.07 -9.24
C ALA A 35 0.16 2.33 -8.48
N LEU A 36 0.28 2.35 -7.15
CA LEU A 36 -0.06 3.52 -6.33
C LEU A 36 0.89 4.69 -6.59
N ALA A 37 2.19 4.43 -6.71
CA ALA A 37 3.18 5.46 -7.04
C ALA A 37 2.92 6.11 -8.41
N GLN A 38 2.38 5.34 -9.36
CA GLN A 38 2.01 5.83 -10.70
C GLN A 38 0.61 6.49 -10.73
N HIS A 39 -0.25 6.21 -9.76
CA HIS A 39 -1.63 6.71 -9.71
C HIS A 39 -1.70 8.24 -9.56
N ASN A 40 -0.73 8.86 -8.87
CA ASN A 40 -0.66 10.30 -8.69
C ASN A 40 0.81 10.75 -8.64
N SER A 41 1.15 11.83 -9.35
CA SER A 41 2.51 12.37 -9.40
C SER A 41 3.10 12.67 -8.02
N ASN A 42 2.27 13.06 -7.05
CA ASN A 42 2.71 13.37 -5.69
C ASN A 42 2.97 12.10 -4.86
N TRP A 43 2.39 10.96 -5.24
CA TRP A 43 2.51 9.71 -4.46
C TRP A 43 3.83 8.99 -4.73
N SER A 44 4.40 9.12 -5.92
CA SER A 44 5.70 8.54 -6.26
C SER A 44 6.80 8.90 -5.25
N GLN A 45 6.91 10.19 -4.93
CA GLN A 45 7.89 10.66 -3.95
C GLN A 45 7.58 10.13 -2.54
N ILE A 46 6.30 10.05 -2.16
CA ILE A 46 5.87 9.52 -0.87
C ILE A 46 6.31 8.07 -0.70
N PHE A 47 6.16 7.21 -1.71
CA PHE A 47 6.57 5.80 -1.65
C PHE A 47 8.08 5.58 -1.82
N THR A 48 8.82 6.59 -2.32
CA THR A 48 10.28 6.54 -2.45
C THR A 48 10.99 7.04 -1.19
N ASP A 49 10.48 8.11 -0.57
CA ASP A 49 11.12 8.79 0.57
C ASP A 49 10.95 8.06 1.90
N GLN A 50 10.04 7.07 1.99
CA GLN A 50 9.77 6.37 3.23
C GLN A 50 9.67 4.86 3.01
N GLU A 51 10.21 4.12 3.98
CA GLU A 51 9.92 2.69 4.08
C GLU A 51 8.42 2.50 4.36
N VAL A 52 7.84 1.42 3.85
CA VAL A 52 6.43 1.09 4.03
C VAL A 52 6.34 -0.36 4.45
N ILE A 53 5.62 -0.59 5.55
CA ILE A 53 5.23 -1.91 6.02
C ILE A 53 3.88 -2.26 5.39
N ALA A 54 3.75 -3.53 4.98
CA ALA A 54 2.54 -4.06 4.39
C ALA A 54 1.89 -5.13 5.28
N ALA A 55 0.57 -5.16 5.28
CA ALA A 55 -0.20 -6.30 5.77
C ALA A 55 -1.28 -6.68 4.77
N VAL A 56 -1.46 -7.98 4.53
CA VAL A 56 -2.53 -8.53 3.70
C VAL A 56 -3.47 -9.30 4.59
N ASN A 57 -4.77 -8.97 4.54
CA ASN A 57 -5.80 -9.60 5.37
C ASN A 57 -5.39 -9.66 6.85
N GLN A 58 -4.96 -8.50 7.36
CA GLN A 58 -4.54 -8.27 8.75
C GLN A 58 -3.29 -9.05 9.20
N GLN A 59 -2.52 -9.63 8.27
CA GLN A 59 -1.25 -10.30 8.56
C GLN A 59 -0.09 -9.52 7.95
N LEU A 60 0.97 -9.27 8.73
CA LEU A 60 2.20 -8.65 8.22
C LEU A 60 2.87 -9.56 7.20
N VAL A 61 3.27 -8.97 6.08
CA VAL A 61 3.85 -9.71 4.96
C VAL A 61 4.97 -8.92 4.29
N ASP A 62 5.83 -9.63 3.58
CA ASP A 62 6.84 -9.01 2.72
C ASP A 62 6.22 -8.47 1.43
N LYS A 63 6.97 -7.61 0.73
CA LYS A 63 6.51 -6.96 -0.51
C LYS A 63 6.33 -7.94 -1.68
N ASP A 64 6.88 -9.14 -1.57
CA ASP A 64 6.72 -10.21 -2.58
C ASP A 64 5.47 -11.07 -2.36
N GLN A 65 4.72 -10.84 -1.26
CA GLN A 65 3.48 -11.55 -0.98
C GLN A 65 2.50 -11.40 -2.15
N SER A 66 1.93 -12.52 -2.58
CA SER A 66 0.91 -12.52 -3.63
C SER A 66 -0.40 -11.90 -3.16
N LEU A 67 -1.05 -11.16 -4.06
CA LEU A 67 -2.35 -10.55 -3.86
C LEU A 67 -3.40 -11.20 -4.75
N GLN A 68 -4.63 -11.24 -4.24
CA GLN A 68 -5.80 -11.76 -4.93
C GLN A 68 -6.92 -10.73 -4.96
N SER A 69 -7.85 -10.89 -5.90
CA SER A 69 -9.06 -10.07 -5.90
C SER A 69 -9.87 -10.33 -4.62
N GLY A 70 -10.24 -9.27 -3.93
CA GLY A 70 -10.93 -9.31 -2.65
C GLY A 70 -10.03 -9.03 -1.45
N ASP A 71 -8.71 -9.09 -1.62
CA ASP A 71 -7.79 -8.83 -0.51
C ASP A 71 -7.86 -7.39 0.01
N GLU A 72 -7.65 -7.28 1.32
CA GLU A 72 -7.34 -6.01 1.99
C GLU A 72 -5.83 -5.89 2.16
N LEU A 73 -5.23 -4.91 1.48
CA LEU A 73 -3.84 -4.49 1.66
C LEU A 73 -3.80 -3.25 2.57
N ALA A 74 -3.17 -3.34 3.72
CA ALA A 74 -2.87 -2.22 4.60
C ALA A 74 -1.43 -1.77 4.41
N LEU A 75 -1.22 -0.47 4.25
CA LEU A 75 0.10 0.16 4.15
C LEU A 75 0.26 1.21 5.26
N PHE A 76 1.39 1.15 5.97
CA PHE A 76 1.69 2.04 7.08
C PHE A 76 3.20 2.30 7.17
N PRO A 77 3.59 3.47 7.72
CA PRO A 77 5.01 3.75 7.97
C PRO A 77 5.57 2.77 9.02
N PRO A 78 6.92 2.65 9.13
CA PRO A 78 7.54 1.88 10.18
C PRO A 78 7.03 2.33 11.53
N VAL A 79 6.65 1.38 12.38
CA VAL A 79 6.24 1.69 13.74
C VAL A 79 7.48 2.15 14.51
N THR A 80 7.53 3.44 14.84
CA THR A 80 8.45 3.92 15.87
C THR A 80 7.85 3.49 17.21
N GLY A 81 8.24 2.31 17.69
CA GLY A 81 7.96 1.91 19.06
C GLY A 81 8.54 2.93 20.03
N GLY A 82 7.81 3.22 21.10
CA GLY A 82 8.36 3.89 22.28
C GLY A 82 9.37 3.03 23.01
#